data_AF-A0A0K8UF42-F1
#
_entry.id   AF-A0A0K8UF42-F1
#
_cell.length_a   1.000
_cell.length_b   1.000
_cell.length_c   1.000
_cell.angle_alpha   90.00
_cell.angle_beta   90.00
_cell.angle_gamma   90.00
#
_symmetry.space_group_name_H-M   'P 1'
#
loop_
_entity.id
_entity.type
_entity.pdbx_description
1 polymer ?
#
loop_
_entity_poly.entity_id
_entity_poly.type
_entity_poly.pdbx_seq_one_letter_code
_entity_poly.pdbx_strand_id
1 'polypeptide(L)'
;ASVLTTSTAQRFYLEQHAKMGSIRKARIPGFVCRLCTALSRVVVHIFGDRGRKLDLVKKIFNYMPIKISPHDALPKTICLKCLSKVENNYALMRRMQHINWLLRHSHRRPYLNPLPHRYSW
;
A
#
# COMPACT_ATOMS: atom_id res chain seq x y z
N ALA A 1 -23.81 43.86 -49.05
CA ALA A 1 -23.08 43.39 -47.86
C ALA A 1 -23.96 43.59 -46.63
N SER A 2 -24.72 42.57 -46.23
CA SER A 2 -25.64 42.62 -45.10
C SER A 2 -24.91 42.22 -43.82
N VAL A 3 -24.59 43.21 -42.99
CA VAL A 3 -23.98 43.01 -41.67
C VAL A 3 -25.08 42.51 -40.72
N LEU A 4 -25.06 41.21 -40.41
CA LEU A 4 -25.94 40.62 -39.40
C LEU A 4 -25.47 41.06 -38.01
N THR A 5 -26.09 42.10 -37.45
CA THR A 5 -25.89 42.54 -36.06
C THR A 5 -26.60 41.53 -35.14
N THR A 6 -25.85 40.57 -34.61
CA THR A 6 -26.36 39.64 -33.59
C THR A 6 -26.82 40.45 -32.37
N SER A 7 -28.07 40.24 -31.95
CA SER A 7 -28.66 40.99 -30.84
C SER A 7 -27.88 40.73 -29.55
N THR A 8 -27.83 41.71 -28.66
CA THR A 8 -27.16 41.63 -27.35
C THR A 8 -27.66 40.43 -26.54
N ALA A 9 -28.93 40.05 -26.70
CA ALA A 9 -29.53 38.87 -26.10
C ALA A 9 -28.93 37.55 -26.62
N GLN A 10 -28.60 37.47 -27.91
CA GLN A 10 -28.00 36.29 -28.53
C GLN A 10 -26.53 36.11 -28.11
N ARG A 11 -25.80 37.22 -27.90
CA ARG A 11 -24.47 37.22 -27.28
C ARG A 11 -24.52 36.76 -25.82
N PHE A 12 -25.49 37.27 -25.05
CA PHE A 12 -25.70 36.86 -23.65
C PHE A 12 -26.05 35.37 -23.52
N TYR A 13 -26.88 34.83 -24.43
CA TYR A 13 -27.27 33.41 -24.44
C TYR A 13 -26.08 32.48 -24.76
N LEU A 14 -25.21 32.87 -25.71
CA LEU A 14 -24.00 32.14 -26.04
C LEU A 14 -22.94 32.19 -24.93
N GLU A 15 -22.80 33.33 -24.24
CA GLU A 15 -21.90 33.47 -23.08
C GLU A 15 -22.37 32.67 -21.86
N GLN A 16 -23.69 32.56 -21.64
CA GLN A 16 -24.28 31.74 -20.57
C GLN A 16 -24.12 30.22 -20.85
N HIS A 17 -24.22 29.80 -22.12
CA HIS A 17 -24.10 28.38 -22.52
C HIS A 17 -22.67 27.89 -22.82
N ALA A 18 -21.68 28.79 -22.94
CA ALA A 18 -20.28 28.42 -23.22
C ALA A 18 -19.46 28.00 -21.99
N LYS A 19 -20.08 27.72 -20.84
CA LYS A 19 -19.39 27.23 -19.62
C LYS A 19 -19.21 25.72 -19.58
N MET A 20 -18.83 25.09 -20.68
CA MET A 20 -18.23 23.75 -20.58
C MET A 20 -16.80 23.90 -20.05
N GLY A 21 -16.57 23.44 -18.82
CA GLY A 21 -15.23 23.36 -18.26
C GLY A 21 -14.32 22.51 -19.14
N SER A 22 -13.09 22.97 -19.38
CA SER A 22 -12.13 22.20 -20.18
C SER A 22 -11.73 20.92 -19.45
N ILE A 23 -11.94 19.75 -20.07
CA ILE A 23 -11.43 18.45 -19.57
C ILE A 23 -9.93 18.50 -19.31
N ARG A 24 -9.17 19.35 -20.03
CA ARG A 24 -7.74 19.55 -19.83
C ARG A 24 -7.37 20.11 -18.45
N LYS A 25 -8.32 20.76 -17.75
CA LYS A 25 -8.17 21.27 -16.38
C LYS A 25 -8.85 20.38 -15.33
N ALA A 26 -9.46 19.27 -15.74
CA ALA A 26 -10.14 18.38 -14.80
C ALA A 26 -9.11 17.68 -13.89
N ARG A 27 -9.34 17.77 -12.57
CA ARG A 27 -8.53 17.06 -11.59
C ARG A 27 -8.90 15.59 -11.63
N ILE A 28 -8.04 14.75 -12.23
CA ILE A 28 -8.26 13.30 -12.29
C ILE A 28 -8.24 12.74 -10.85
N PRO A 29 -9.35 12.22 -10.31
CA PRO A 29 -9.39 11.71 -8.95
C PRO A 29 -8.53 10.45 -8.82
N GLY A 30 -7.96 10.24 -7.63
CA GLY A 30 -7.24 9.03 -7.26
C GLY A 30 -7.87 8.39 -6.03
N PHE A 31 -7.32 7.26 -5.60
CA PHE A 31 -7.73 6.59 -4.37
C PHE A 31 -6.83 7.00 -3.20
N VAL A 32 -7.43 7.14 -2.02
CA VAL A 32 -6.69 7.41 -0.79
C VAL A 32 -6.00 6.14 -0.31
N CYS A 33 -4.70 6.22 -0.01
CA CYS A 33 -3.97 5.10 0.58
C CYS A 33 -4.27 4.97 2.08
N ARG A 34 -4.56 3.75 2.55
CA ARG A 34 -4.83 3.43 3.96
C ARG A 34 -3.66 3.76 4.90
N LEU A 35 -2.42 3.65 4.42
CA LEU A 35 -1.23 3.79 5.28
C LEU A 35 -0.65 5.20 5.30
N CYS A 36 -0.70 5.92 4.18
CA CYS A 36 -0.06 7.23 4.08
C CYS A 36 -1.04 8.37 3.76
N THR A 37 -2.34 8.09 3.65
CA THR A 37 -3.43 9.03 3.33
C THR A 37 -3.26 9.83 2.03
N ALA A 38 -2.19 9.60 1.28
CA ALA A 38 -1.95 10.23 -0.01
C ALA A 38 -2.87 9.67 -1.09
N LEU A 39 -3.30 10.54 -2.00
CA LEU A 39 -4.00 10.14 -3.21
C LEU A 39 -3.04 9.44 -4.18
N SER A 40 -3.47 8.33 -4.75
CA SER A 40 -2.73 7.60 -5.76
C SER A 40 -3.65 7.11 -6.87
N ARG A 41 -3.20 7.22 -8.12
CA ARG A 41 -3.92 6.69 -9.28
C ARG A 41 -3.83 5.17 -9.37
N VAL A 42 -2.78 4.58 -8.78
CA VAL A 42 -2.54 3.14 -8.82
C VAL A 42 -2.47 2.61 -7.40
N VAL A 43 -3.46 1.79 -7.06
CA VAL A 43 -3.60 1.18 -5.74
C VAL A 43 -3.93 -0.30 -5.86
N VAL A 44 -3.72 -1.03 -4.76
CA VAL A 44 -4.19 -2.39 -4.58
C VAL A 44 -5.31 -2.38 -3.55
N HIS A 45 -6.43 -3.01 -3.88
CA HIS A 45 -7.50 -3.25 -2.90
C HIS A 45 -7.05 -4.29 -1.89
N ILE A 46 -7.05 -3.94 -0.60
CA ILE A 46 -6.53 -4.78 0.49
C ILE A 46 -7.30 -6.10 0.57
N PHE A 47 -8.62 -6.05 0.38
CA PHE A 47 -9.50 -7.21 0.39
C PHE A 47 -9.80 -7.77 -1.01
N GLY A 48 -9.24 -7.20 -2.08
CA GLY A 48 -9.39 -7.72 -3.45
C GLY A 48 -8.47 -8.91 -3.71
N ASP A 49 -8.55 -9.52 -4.90
CA ASP A 49 -7.79 -10.74 -5.22
C ASP A 49 -6.29 -10.59 -5.03
N ARG A 50 -5.70 -9.50 -5.55
CA ARG A 50 -4.27 -9.22 -5.37
C ARG A 50 -3.92 -9.02 -3.90
N GLY A 51 -4.78 -8.35 -3.14
CA GLY A 51 -4.57 -8.14 -1.71
C GLY A 51 -4.62 -9.43 -0.90
N ARG A 52 -5.55 -10.33 -1.24
CA ARG A 52 -5.64 -11.68 -0.66
C ARG A 52 -4.43 -12.55 -1.02
N LYS A 53 -4.03 -12.59 -2.30
CA LYS A 53 -2.84 -13.33 -2.76
C LYS A 53 -1.55 -12.90 -2.05
N LEU A 54 -1.44 -11.61 -1.70
CA LEU A 54 -0.30 -11.06 -0.99
C LEU A 54 -0.43 -11.11 0.55
N ASP A 55 -1.56 -11.62 1.07
CA ASP A 55 -1.88 -11.65 2.50
C ASP A 55 -1.73 -10.27 3.18
N LEU A 56 -2.25 -9.23 2.52
CA LEU A 56 -1.97 -7.84 2.91
C LEU A 56 -2.48 -7.49 4.31
N VAL A 57 -3.62 -8.03 4.73
CA VAL A 57 -4.18 -7.74 6.07
C VAL A 57 -3.18 -8.16 7.15
N LYS A 58 -2.64 -9.38 7.05
CA LYS A 58 -1.66 -9.90 8.00
C LYS A 58 -0.34 -9.14 7.92
N LYS A 59 0.18 -8.90 6.71
CA LYS A 59 1.46 -8.20 6.55
C LYS A 59 1.39 -6.76 7.04
N ILE A 60 0.29 -6.06 6.78
CA ILE A 60 0.07 -4.70 7.30
C ILE A 60 0.02 -4.72 8.82
N PHE A 61 -0.75 -5.64 9.44
CA PHE A 61 -0.81 -5.76 10.90
C PHE A 61 0.55 -6.00 11.54
N ASN A 62 1.40 -6.82 10.92
CA ASN A 62 2.77 -7.06 11.39
C ASN A 62 3.69 -5.84 11.20
N TYR A 63 3.51 -5.08 10.12
CA TYR A 63 4.29 -3.86 9.86
C TYR A 63 3.89 -2.71 10.78
N MET A 64 2.60 -2.55 11.02
CA MET A 64 1.99 -1.53 11.86
C MET A 64 0.75 -2.16 12.50
N PRO A 65 0.63 -2.23 13.84
CA PRO A 65 -0.40 -2.98 14.55
C PRO A 65 -1.79 -2.32 14.50
N ILE A 66 -2.20 -1.88 13.31
CA ILE A 66 -3.53 -1.38 13.01
C ILE A 66 -4.41 -2.55 12.54
N LYS A 67 -5.60 -2.67 13.14
CA LYS A 67 -6.61 -3.63 12.67
C LYS A 67 -7.32 -3.04 11.45
N ILE A 68 -7.33 -3.78 10.35
CA ILE A 68 -8.05 -3.41 9.13
C ILE A 68 -9.18 -4.40 8.94
N SER A 69 -10.42 -3.92 8.95
CA SER A 69 -11.63 -4.71 8.80
C SER A 69 -12.30 -4.47 7.44
N PRO A 70 -12.91 -5.50 6.82
CA PRO A 70 -13.74 -5.30 5.64
C PRO A 70 -14.96 -4.41 5.92
N HIS A 71 -15.40 -4.27 7.17
CA HIS A 71 -16.52 -3.41 7.58
C HIS A 71 -16.10 -1.99 7.96
N ASP A 72 -14.81 -1.66 7.86
CA ASP A 72 -14.30 -0.34 8.22
C ASP A 72 -14.79 0.76 7.24
N ALA A 73 -15.13 1.96 7.73
CA ALA A 73 -15.53 3.09 6.89
C ALA A 73 -14.33 3.74 6.15
N LEU A 74 -13.11 3.38 6.56
CA LEU A 74 -11.87 3.93 6.04
C LEU A 74 -11.43 3.30 4.70
N PRO A 75 -10.51 3.94 3.95
CA PRO A 75 -10.06 3.47 2.63
C PRO A 75 -9.53 2.04 2.66
N LYS A 76 -9.99 1.21 1.70
CA LYS A 76 -9.63 -0.22 1.57
C LYS A 76 -8.54 -0.44 0.52
N THR A 77 -7.71 0.57 0.28
CA THR A 77 -6.72 0.64 -0.79
C THR A 77 -5.34 0.99 -0.24
N ILE A 78 -4.29 0.40 -0.81
CA ILE A 78 -2.89 0.72 -0.50
C ILE A 78 -2.17 1.15 -1.79
N CYS A 79 -1.39 2.24 -1.72
CA CYS A 79 -0.57 2.65 -2.86
C CYS A 79 0.68 1.78 -3.00
N LEU A 80 1.28 1.75 -4.20
CA LEU A 80 2.44 0.89 -4.48
C LEU A 80 3.66 1.19 -3.60
N LYS A 81 3.87 2.47 -3.23
CA LYS A 81 4.97 2.87 -2.32
C LYS A 81 4.82 2.22 -0.94
N CYS A 82 3.62 2.27 -0.39
CA CYS A 82 3.31 1.65 0.90
C CYS A 82 3.36 0.13 0.83
N LEU A 83 2.86 -0.46 -0.26
CA LEU A 83 2.95 -1.91 -0.48
C LEU A 83 4.40 -2.40 -0.45
N SER A 84 5.30 -1.73 -1.17
CA SER A 84 6.73 -2.10 -1.17
C SER A 84 7.35 -2.02 0.23
N LYS A 85 7.02 -0.99 1.02
CA LYS A 85 7.50 -0.87 2.40
C LYS A 85 7.01 -2.02 3.29
N VAL A 86 5.73 -2.39 3.18
CA VAL A 86 5.14 -3.52 3.91
C VAL A 86 5.85 -4.84 3.55
N GLU A 87 6.03 -5.11 2.27
CA GLU A 87 6.71 -6.34 1.82
C GLU A 87 8.18 -6.40 2.26
N ASN A 88 8.92 -5.30 2.11
CA ASN A 88 10.33 -5.23 2.53
C ASN A 88 10.48 -5.43 4.04
N ASN A 89 9.62 -4.79 4.83
CA ASN A 89 9.65 -4.96 6.28
C ASN A 89 9.23 -6.37 6.69
N TYR A 90 8.21 -6.95 6.06
CA TYR A 90 7.80 -8.33 6.31
C TYR A 90 8.95 -9.33 6.03
N ALA A 91 9.66 -9.15 4.91
CA ALA A 91 10.83 -9.96 4.59
C ALA A 91 11.95 -9.83 5.64
N LEU A 92 12.21 -8.60 6.12
CA LEU A 92 13.18 -8.36 7.18
C LEU A 92 12.78 -9.04 8.49
N MET A 93 11.53 -8.86 8.94
CA MET A 93 11.01 -9.48 10.15
C MET A 93 11.11 -11.01 10.11
N ARG A 94 10.79 -11.62 8.95
CA ARG A 94 10.94 -13.08 8.76
C ARG A 94 12.38 -13.54 8.95
N ARG A 95 13.36 -12.80 8.42
CA ARG A 95 14.78 -13.11 8.60
C ARG A 95 15.21 -12.95 10.06
N MET A 96 14.79 -11.87 10.71
CA MET A 96 15.07 -11.65 12.13
C MET A 96 14.48 -12.75 13.01
N GLN A 97 13.24 -13.18 12.75
CA GLN A 97 12.60 -14.29 13.45
C GLN A 97 13.37 -15.61 13.25
N HIS A 98 13.83 -15.88 12.03
CA HIS A 98 14.63 -17.07 11.74
C HIS A 98 15.98 -17.06 12.45
N ILE A 99 16.69 -15.92 12.45
CA ILE A 99 17.96 -15.77 13.17
C ILE A 99 17.75 -15.91 14.68
N ASN A 100 16.73 -15.27 15.24
CA ASN A 100 16.39 -15.39 16.66
C ASN A 100 16.01 -16.83 17.03
N TRP A 101 15.29 -17.53 16.14
CA TRP A 101 15.02 -18.96 16.31
C TRP A 101 16.33 -19.76 16.36
N LEU A 102 17.25 -19.55 15.41
CA LEU A 102 18.56 -20.23 15.40
C LEU A 102 19.35 -19.96 16.69
N LEU A 103 19.43 -18.71 17.14
CA LEU A 103 20.14 -18.33 18.36
C LEU A 103 19.57 -18.97 19.63
N ARG A 104 18.24 -19.04 19.74
CA ARG A 104 17.56 -19.69 20.86
C ARG A 104 17.82 -21.19 20.92
N HIS A 105 17.96 -21.84 19.77
CA HIS A 105 18.18 -23.28 19.69
C HIS A 105 19.68 -23.64 19.71
N SER A 106 20.57 -22.77 19.23
CA SER A 106 22.02 -22.98 19.33
C SER A 106 22.53 -22.83 20.76
N HIS A 107 21.88 -22.01 21.60
CA HIS A 107 22.18 -21.91 23.04
C HIS A 107 21.77 -23.16 23.85
N ARG A 108 21.07 -24.13 23.25
CA ARG A 108 20.89 -25.49 23.80
C ARG A 108 21.85 -26.50 23.14
N ARG A 109 23.14 -26.19 23.07
CA ARG A 109 24.14 -27.27 23.03
C ARG A 109 24.41 -27.69 24.49
N PRO A 110 23.84 -28.80 25.00
CA PRO A 110 24.45 -29.42 26.16
C PRO A 110 25.88 -29.77 25.75
N TYR A 111 26.84 -29.34 26.57
CA TYR A 111 28.26 -29.67 26.54
C TYR A 111 28.66 -30.65 25.43
N LEU A 112 29.48 -30.18 24.49
CA LEU A 112 30.35 -31.08 23.73
C LEU A 112 31.02 -32.01 24.76
N ASN A 113 30.69 -33.29 24.72
CA ASN A 113 31.37 -34.30 25.51
C ASN A 113 32.88 -34.14 25.30
N PRO A 114 33.72 -34.03 26.34
CA PRO A 114 35.14 -34.20 26.15
C PRO A 114 35.36 -35.61 25.58
N LEU A 115 36.13 -35.68 24.49
CA LEU A 115 36.50 -36.92 23.84
C LEU A 115 37.01 -37.92 24.90
N PRO A 116 36.63 -39.21 24.80
CA PRO A 116 37.11 -40.19 25.77
C PRO A 116 38.62 -40.28 25.66
N HIS A 117 39.28 -39.94 26.76
CA HIS A 117 40.69 -40.17 26.97
C HIS A 117 40.98 -41.68 26.87
N ARG A 118 41.55 -42.09 25.75
CA ARG A 118 42.12 -43.41 25.48
C ARG A 118 43.38 -43.10 24.68
N TYR A 119 44.62 -43.32 25.12
CA TYR A 119 45.15 -44.33 26.03
C TYR A 119 46.43 -43.81 26.72
N SER A 120 46.63 -44.23 27.96
CA SER A 120 47.96 -44.53 28.51
C SER A 120 48.36 -45.94 28.05
N TRP A 121 49.51 -46.08 27.41
CA TRP A 121 50.56 -47.11 27.59
C TRP A 121 51.71 -46.72 26.65
#